data_AF-A0A1Y6B9H5-F1
#
_entry.id   AF-A0A1Y6B9H5-F1
#
_cell.length_a   1.000
_cell.length_b   1.000
_cell.length_c   1.000
_cell.angle_alpha   90.00
_cell.angle_beta   90.00
_cell.angle_gamma   90.00
#
_symmetry.space_group_name_H-M   'P 1'
#
loop_
_entity.id
_entity.type
_entity.pdbx_description
1 polymer ?
#
loop_
_entity_poly.entity_id
_entity_poly.type
_entity_poly.pdbx_seq_one_letter_code
_entity_poly.pdbx_strand_id
1 'polypeptide(L)'
;MLRFISSFLYSPITIFTAGIVFLVPQYSHSADSEYSAVTEESFSFDNIRFKWGATLNDVSSERTCEKVKYLSKDNVDNCTYRAKEILGFKTKQITFIATTGINTPIYHLSFPIIADEVSTRVDIAPWVQKLISIYGEPSKIDEKINQPFEVNPSRNSSVYANAEWNLENLKVYIAAIEGYRHTEIDGAPYIALVNIKFSNQATLAAPFVDAQRKKDEKLAAMALRAKKPSIFKIPRPLTELGLNNENAGNKHVNLKLARLSTRALSEGSSFETPENIAKMLNNSTIAVWEIAEPYTVILSTKWNSEILSSSDTKISCTNMYPARGPGSMIFYANSISVKGEYKALEIKTLVNHLAKVLKTEIKCQEYPDS
;
A
#
# COMPACT_ATOMS: atom_id res chain seq x y z
N MET A 1 29.14 71.29 -12.45
CA MET A 1 28.82 72.14 -11.27
C MET A 1 28.48 71.20 -10.12
N LEU A 2 29.46 70.78 -9.33
CA LEU A 2 29.99 71.46 -8.11
C LEU A 2 28.87 71.66 -7.06
N ARG A 3 28.80 70.76 -6.05
CA ARG A 3 29.27 70.96 -4.64
C ARG A 3 28.12 71.54 -3.76
N PHE A 4 27.84 71.16 -2.51
CA PHE A 4 28.53 70.50 -1.38
C PHE A 4 27.45 69.98 -0.39
N ILE A 5 27.57 68.78 0.19
CA ILE A 5 28.17 68.44 1.50
C ILE A 5 27.45 69.04 2.72
N SER A 6 26.87 68.16 3.57
CA SER A 6 27.18 67.99 5.01
C SER A 6 26.13 67.05 5.64
N SER A 7 26.47 65.80 5.98
CA SER A 7 27.12 65.32 7.24
C SER A 7 26.17 65.39 8.46
N PHE A 8 25.98 64.38 9.32
CA PHE A 8 26.82 63.24 9.70
C PHE A 8 26.06 62.35 10.74
N LEU A 9 26.61 61.15 11.03
CA LEU A 9 26.48 60.31 12.26
C LEU A 9 25.25 59.38 12.35
N TYR A 10 25.33 58.06 12.59
CA TYR A 10 26.39 57.13 12.96
C TYR A 10 26.06 55.73 12.38
N SER A 11 27.09 55.07 11.86
CA SER A 11 27.26 53.60 11.77
C SER A 11 28.53 53.30 12.62
N PRO A 12 28.94 52.06 13.02
CA PRO A 12 28.61 50.78 12.38
C PRO A 12 28.66 49.54 13.34
N ILE A 13 28.76 48.35 12.73
CA ILE A 13 29.43 47.11 13.21
C ILE A 13 28.56 46.12 14.05
N THR A 14 28.47 44.79 13.83
CA THR A 14 29.09 43.81 12.91
C THR A 14 28.62 42.38 13.28
N ILE A 15 28.40 41.52 12.26
CA ILE A 15 28.59 40.04 12.18
C ILE A 15 27.59 39.02 12.81
N PHE A 16 27.11 38.14 11.90
CA PHE A 16 26.80 36.70 11.96
C PHE A 16 26.63 36.00 13.32
N THR A 17 25.58 35.17 13.42
CA THR A 17 25.71 33.68 13.44
C THR A 17 24.34 33.00 13.38
N ALA A 18 24.35 31.78 12.82
CA ALA A 18 23.22 30.87 12.64
C ALA A 18 22.62 30.36 13.97
N GLY A 19 21.36 29.91 13.93
CA GLY A 19 20.74 29.19 15.04
C GLY A 19 19.29 28.79 14.79
N ILE A 20 19.10 27.58 14.26
CA ILE A 20 17.85 26.80 14.33
C ILE A 20 17.53 26.53 15.81
N VAL A 21 16.29 26.77 16.28
CA VAL A 21 15.58 25.93 17.29
C VAL A 21 14.07 26.24 17.25
N PHE A 22 13.27 25.17 17.17
CA PHE A 22 11.82 25.06 17.38
C PHE A 22 11.32 25.70 18.68
N LEU A 23 10.15 26.36 18.65
CA LEU A 23 9.31 26.51 19.84
C LEU A 23 7.82 26.38 19.51
N VAL A 24 7.24 25.36 20.15
CA VAL A 24 5.83 25.01 20.32
C VAL A 24 5.06 26.11 21.09
N PRO A 25 3.75 26.31 20.85
CA PRO A 25 2.83 26.72 21.91
C PRO A 25 1.68 25.70 22.04
N GLN A 26 1.66 24.89 23.10
CA GLN A 26 0.99 25.07 24.40
C GLN A 26 -0.52 24.73 24.40
N TYR A 27 -0.79 23.59 25.03
CA TYR A 27 -2.07 23.12 25.55
C TYR A 27 -2.62 24.04 26.66
N SER A 28 -3.94 24.19 26.72
CA SER A 28 -4.67 24.43 27.97
C SER A 28 -5.93 23.57 28.02
N HIS A 29 -6.17 22.98 29.19
CA HIS A 29 -7.21 22.00 29.51
C HIS A 29 -8.60 22.62 29.73
N SER A 30 -9.64 21.88 29.34
CA SER A 30 -10.82 21.65 30.20
C SER A 30 -11.40 20.26 29.93
N ALA A 31 -11.83 19.60 30.99
CA ALA A 31 -12.04 18.15 31.10
C ALA A 31 -13.44 17.67 30.71
N ASP A 32 -13.50 16.35 30.45
CA ASP A 32 -14.64 15.43 30.55
C ASP A 32 -15.78 15.50 29.53
N SER A 33 -15.59 14.81 28.40
CA SER A 33 -16.55 13.79 27.94
C SER A 33 -15.89 12.82 26.95
N GLU A 34 -16.20 11.54 27.10
CA GLU A 34 -15.74 10.40 26.30
C GLU A 34 -15.81 10.64 24.78
N TYR A 35 -14.92 9.97 24.04
CA TYR A 35 -14.67 10.06 22.60
C TYR A 35 -13.77 11.22 22.15
N SER A 36 -12.46 10.97 22.22
CA SER A 36 -11.47 11.74 21.44
C SER A 36 -11.83 11.66 19.97
N ALA A 37 -12.11 12.81 19.37
CA ALA A 37 -12.14 12.97 17.92
C ALA A 37 -10.91 12.28 17.31
N VAL A 38 -11.13 11.47 16.28
CA VAL A 38 -10.07 10.97 15.40
C VAL A 38 -9.44 12.19 14.78
N THR A 39 -8.35 12.67 15.36
CA THR A 39 -7.51 13.68 14.69
C THR A 39 -6.83 12.97 13.54
N GLU A 40 -6.70 13.62 12.38
CA GLU A 40 -6.22 12.99 11.14
C GLU A 40 -4.84 12.31 11.27
N GLU A 41 -4.10 12.60 12.34
CA GLU A 41 -2.79 12.05 12.64
C GLU A 41 -2.81 10.81 13.56
N SER A 42 -3.90 10.58 14.32
CA SER A 42 -3.96 9.51 15.32
C SER A 42 -5.35 8.88 15.47
N PHE A 43 -5.39 7.56 15.57
CA PHE A 43 -6.59 6.77 15.83
C PHE A 43 -6.50 6.19 17.24
N SER A 44 -7.45 6.54 18.11
CA SER A 44 -7.50 6.01 19.48
C SER A 44 -8.83 5.29 19.72
N PHE A 45 -8.78 4.06 20.21
CA PHE A 45 -9.96 3.27 20.60
C PHE A 45 -9.59 2.29 21.72
N ASP A 46 -10.47 2.11 22.71
CA ASP A 46 -10.16 1.40 23.96
C ASP A 46 -8.81 1.86 24.56
N ASN A 47 -7.86 0.94 24.73
CA ASN A 47 -6.50 1.19 25.20
C ASN A 47 -5.47 1.29 24.06
N ILE A 48 -5.90 1.21 22.80
CA ILE A 48 -5.03 1.21 21.62
C ILE A 48 -4.95 2.62 21.05
N ARG A 49 -3.75 3.17 21.01
CA ARG A 49 -3.43 4.43 20.35
C ARG A 49 -2.53 4.15 19.16
N PHE A 50 -3.05 4.41 17.97
CA PHE A 50 -2.33 4.28 16.71
C PHE A 50 -2.08 5.66 16.10
N LYS A 51 -0.96 5.81 15.40
CA LYS A 51 -0.67 6.98 14.57
C LYS A 51 -0.37 6.54 13.14
N TRP A 52 -0.90 7.25 12.16
CA TRP A 52 -0.56 7.01 10.77
C TRP A 52 0.95 7.19 10.58
N GLY A 53 1.57 6.26 9.85
CA GLY A 53 3.03 6.16 9.76
C GLY A 53 3.67 5.14 10.71
N ALA A 54 2.97 4.68 11.76
CA ALA A 54 3.44 3.57 12.59
C ALA A 54 3.43 2.26 11.80
N THR A 55 4.41 1.41 12.06
CA THR A 55 4.59 0.10 11.42
C THR A 55 3.85 -1.00 12.17
N LEU A 56 3.66 -2.17 11.57
CA LEU A 56 3.11 -3.32 12.29
C LEU A 56 4.00 -3.71 13.48
N ASN A 57 5.32 -3.57 13.32
CA ASN A 57 6.28 -3.84 14.39
C ASN A 57 6.08 -2.89 15.59
N ASP A 58 5.90 -1.59 15.32
CA ASP A 58 5.64 -0.59 16.37
C ASP A 58 4.40 -0.97 17.19
N VAL A 59 3.28 -1.22 16.53
CA VAL A 59 2.03 -1.58 17.22
C VAL A 59 2.20 -2.92 17.95
N SER A 60 2.87 -3.92 17.34
CA SER A 60 3.05 -5.25 17.93
C SER A 60 3.88 -5.25 19.22
N SER A 61 4.82 -4.32 19.32
CA SER A 61 5.69 -4.17 20.48
C SER A 61 4.97 -3.63 21.71
N GLU A 62 3.84 -2.94 21.52
CA GLU A 62 3.04 -2.30 22.57
C GLU A 62 2.06 -3.24 23.29
N ARG A 63 2.22 -4.56 23.07
CA ARG A 63 1.55 -5.72 23.71
C ARG A 63 0.27 -6.16 22.99
N THR A 64 0.20 -7.48 22.78
CA THR A 64 -0.95 -8.31 22.35
C THR A 64 -1.37 -8.30 20.87
N CYS A 65 -0.41 -8.32 19.93
CA CYS A 65 -0.65 -9.00 18.65
C CYS A 65 -0.78 -10.51 18.94
N GLU A 66 -1.96 -11.11 18.72
CA GLU A 66 -1.96 -12.53 18.41
C GLU A 66 -1.43 -12.64 16.99
N LYS A 67 -0.27 -13.30 16.80
CA LYS A 67 0.26 -13.61 15.47
C LYS A 67 -0.70 -14.57 14.78
N VAL A 68 -1.80 -14.07 14.24
CA VAL A 68 -2.64 -14.83 13.34
C VAL A 68 -1.86 -14.93 12.04
N LYS A 69 -1.60 -16.17 11.63
CA LYS A 69 -0.84 -16.59 10.45
C LYS A 69 -0.76 -15.52 9.35
N TYR A 70 0.49 -15.15 9.00
CA TYR A 70 0.88 -14.45 7.78
C TYR A 70 0.40 -15.20 6.53
N LEU A 71 -0.89 -15.07 6.21
CA LEU A 71 -1.50 -15.67 5.04
C LEU A 71 -1.88 -14.53 4.11
N SER A 72 -0.98 -14.17 3.20
CA SER A 72 -1.44 -13.55 1.97
C SER A 72 -0.77 -14.21 0.77
N LYS A 73 -1.64 -14.62 -0.16
CA LYS A 73 -1.31 -14.88 -1.57
C LYS A 73 -0.85 -13.61 -2.29
N ASP A 74 -0.97 -12.45 -1.64
CA ASP A 74 -0.89 -11.11 -2.25
C ASP A 74 0.18 -10.19 -1.61
N ASN A 75 1.16 -10.71 -0.85
CA ASN A 75 2.25 -9.95 -0.22
C ASN A 75 1.82 -8.81 0.75
N VAL A 76 0.60 -8.86 1.28
CA VAL A 76 0.11 -7.94 2.31
C VAL A 76 0.33 -8.55 3.69
N ASP A 77 0.99 -7.80 4.57
CA ASP A 77 1.20 -8.18 5.95
C ASP A 77 0.16 -7.52 6.85
N ASN A 78 -0.32 -8.26 7.84
CA ASN A 78 -1.32 -7.79 8.77
C ASN A 78 -1.01 -8.24 10.21
N CYS A 79 -1.53 -7.49 11.18
CA CYS A 79 -1.66 -7.95 12.56
C CYS A 79 -3.08 -7.74 13.04
N THR A 80 -3.64 -8.77 13.68
CA THR A 80 -4.97 -8.74 14.27
C THR A 80 -4.86 -8.63 15.81
N TYR A 81 -5.57 -7.66 16.39
CA TYR A 81 -5.68 -7.44 17.83
C TYR A 81 -7.05 -7.77 18.33
N ARG A 82 -7.14 -8.24 19.57
CA ARG A 82 -8.42 -8.35 20.28
C ARG A 82 -8.92 -6.96 20.66
N ALA A 83 -10.15 -6.65 20.26
CA ALA A 83 -10.87 -5.45 20.67
C ALA A 83 -12.29 -5.86 21.06
N LYS A 84 -12.91 -5.17 22.02
CA LYS A 84 -14.31 -5.44 22.39
C LYS A 84 -15.27 -4.51 21.65
N GLU A 85 -14.83 -3.28 21.41
CA GLU A 85 -15.64 -2.25 20.79
C GLU A 85 -14.77 -1.26 20.01
N ILE A 86 -15.21 -0.85 18.83
CA ILE A 86 -14.53 0.18 18.02
C ILE A 86 -15.57 1.08 17.40
N LEU A 87 -15.42 2.41 17.58
CA LEU A 87 -16.40 3.41 17.13
C LEU A 87 -17.83 3.09 17.60
N GLY A 88 -17.95 2.47 18.78
CA GLY A 88 -19.23 2.01 19.32
C GLY A 88 -19.79 0.72 18.72
N PHE A 89 -19.10 0.07 17.78
CA PHE A 89 -19.50 -1.22 17.24
C PHE A 89 -18.89 -2.35 18.06
N LYS A 90 -19.72 -3.29 18.49
CA LYS A 90 -19.24 -4.54 19.06
C LYS A 90 -18.35 -5.24 18.04
N THR A 91 -17.12 -5.51 18.44
CA THR A 91 -16.17 -6.27 17.65
C THR A 91 -15.43 -7.28 18.52
N LYS A 92 -14.72 -8.22 17.89
CA LYS A 92 -13.75 -9.10 18.57
C LYS A 92 -12.33 -8.83 18.14
N GLN A 93 -12.17 -8.12 17.02
CA GLN A 93 -10.87 -7.90 16.45
C GLN A 93 -10.76 -6.60 15.66
N ILE A 94 -9.55 -6.09 15.57
CA ILE A 94 -9.15 -5.12 14.55
C ILE A 94 -7.89 -5.63 13.87
N THR A 95 -7.89 -5.53 12.55
CA THR A 95 -6.77 -5.90 11.70
C THR A 95 -6.10 -4.64 11.19
N PHE A 96 -4.83 -4.48 11.55
CA PHE A 96 -3.91 -3.50 11.00
C PHE A 96 -3.24 -4.10 9.78
N ILE A 97 -3.18 -3.35 8.69
CA ILE A 97 -2.70 -3.82 7.40
C ILE A 97 -1.63 -2.84 6.91
N ALA A 98 -0.43 -3.36 6.66
CA ALA A 98 0.69 -2.62 6.10
C ALA A 98 0.91 -2.99 4.63
N THR A 99 1.54 -2.07 3.88
CA THR A 99 1.63 -2.18 2.42
C THR A 99 2.45 -3.40 2.01
N THR A 100 3.60 -3.60 2.65
CA THR A 100 4.48 -4.76 2.41
C THR A 100 5.36 -4.96 3.64
N GLY A 101 5.28 -6.07 4.35
CA GLY A 101 6.18 -6.33 5.48
C GLY A 101 5.85 -5.58 6.76
N ILE A 102 6.50 -6.00 7.85
CA ILE A 102 6.16 -5.60 9.21
C ILE A 102 6.71 -4.23 9.64
N ASN A 103 7.71 -3.72 8.93
CA ASN A 103 8.37 -2.44 9.14
C ASN A 103 7.89 -1.34 8.18
N THR A 104 6.85 -1.61 7.37
CA THR A 104 6.19 -0.57 6.59
C THR A 104 5.01 0.02 7.34
N PRO A 105 4.66 1.29 7.04
CA PRO A 105 3.51 1.93 7.65
C PRO A 105 2.21 1.17 7.41
N ILE A 106 1.41 1.11 8.46
CA ILE A 106 0.02 0.71 8.36
C ILE A 106 -0.71 1.76 7.52
N TYR A 107 -1.41 1.30 6.48
CA TYR A 107 -2.19 2.14 5.59
C TYR A 107 -3.69 1.83 5.66
N HIS A 108 -4.07 0.74 6.33
CA HIS A 108 -5.46 0.30 6.39
C HIS A 108 -5.74 -0.39 7.74
N LEU A 109 -6.84 0.02 8.35
CA LEU A 109 -7.46 -0.62 9.51
C LEU A 109 -8.79 -1.25 9.11
N SER A 110 -9.07 -2.43 9.62
CA SER A 110 -10.30 -3.16 9.32
C SER A 110 -10.84 -3.83 10.56
N PHE A 111 -12.14 -3.71 10.84
CA PHE A 111 -12.76 -4.43 11.93
C PHE A 111 -14.18 -4.91 11.57
N PRO A 112 -14.53 -6.17 11.91
CA PRO A 112 -15.86 -6.69 11.71
C PRO A 112 -16.84 -6.15 12.75
N ILE A 113 -18.10 -5.95 12.34
CA ILE A 113 -19.22 -5.69 13.23
C ILE A 113 -19.84 -7.04 13.58
N ILE A 114 -19.74 -7.44 14.84
CA ILE A 114 -20.29 -8.71 15.31
C ILE A 114 -21.82 -8.65 15.28
N ALA A 115 -22.41 -9.73 14.77
CA ALA A 115 -23.84 -9.92 14.88
C ALA A 115 -24.19 -10.42 16.28
N ASP A 116 -25.09 -9.70 16.96
CA ASP A 116 -25.58 -10.12 18.28
C ASP A 116 -26.34 -11.46 18.20
N GLU A 117 -26.97 -11.74 17.06
CA GLU A 117 -27.59 -13.01 16.73
C GLU A 117 -27.44 -13.32 15.22
N VAL A 118 -27.37 -14.61 14.88
CA VAL A 118 -27.40 -15.06 13.48
C VAL A 118 -28.85 -15.05 13.01
N SER A 119 -29.25 -13.96 12.37
CA SER A 119 -30.57 -13.80 11.76
C SER A 119 -30.55 -14.16 10.26
N THR A 120 -31.68 -14.64 9.74
CA THR A 120 -31.90 -14.84 8.29
C THR A 120 -32.11 -13.53 7.54
N ARG A 121 -32.36 -12.42 8.25
CA ARG A 121 -32.55 -11.10 7.69
C ARG A 121 -31.81 -10.03 8.49
N VAL A 122 -31.06 -9.17 7.81
CA VAL A 122 -30.20 -8.16 8.44
C VAL A 122 -30.49 -6.77 7.90
N ASP A 123 -30.52 -5.78 8.80
CA ASP A 123 -30.62 -4.36 8.48
C ASP A 123 -29.29 -3.65 8.75
N ILE A 124 -28.70 -3.06 7.69
CA ILE A 124 -27.44 -2.31 7.75
C ILE A 124 -27.66 -0.83 8.11
N ALA A 125 -28.88 -0.29 7.94
CA ALA A 125 -29.15 1.12 8.14
C ALA A 125 -28.71 1.65 9.53
N PRO A 126 -28.91 0.92 10.65
CA PRO A 126 -28.47 1.37 11.97
C PRO A 126 -26.95 1.58 12.06
N TRP A 127 -26.15 0.74 11.39
CA TRP A 127 -24.70 0.88 11.39
C TRP A 127 -24.24 2.08 10.56
N VAL A 128 -24.90 2.32 9.43
CA VAL A 128 -24.63 3.49 8.59
C VAL A 128 -24.99 4.77 9.32
N GLN A 129 -26.17 4.83 9.97
CA GLN A 129 -26.57 5.99 10.76
C GLN A 129 -25.59 6.31 11.89
N LYS A 130 -25.05 5.29 12.55
CA LYS A 130 -23.99 5.46 13.55
C LYS A 130 -22.70 6.04 12.97
N LEU A 131 -22.31 5.63 11.76
CA LEU A 131 -21.16 6.24 11.09
C LEU A 131 -21.46 7.66 10.61
N ILE A 132 -22.70 7.97 10.21
CA ILE A 132 -23.14 9.33 9.87
C ILE A 132 -23.02 10.26 11.07
N SER A 133 -23.40 9.80 12.28
CA SER A 133 -23.26 10.63 13.48
C SER A 133 -21.81 10.91 13.88
N ILE A 134 -20.84 10.13 13.37
CA ILE A 134 -19.41 10.29 13.64
C ILE A 134 -18.72 11.13 12.54
N TYR A 135 -19.00 10.82 11.28
CA TYR A 135 -18.26 11.34 10.13
C TYR A 135 -19.07 12.30 9.24
N GLY A 136 -20.35 12.52 9.54
CA GLY A 136 -21.28 13.25 8.68
C GLY A 136 -21.83 12.40 7.53
N GLU A 137 -22.45 13.03 6.54
CA GLU A 137 -23.03 12.32 5.39
C GLU A 137 -21.96 11.62 4.52
N PRO A 138 -22.24 10.41 4.01
CA PRO A 138 -21.30 9.68 3.17
C PRO A 138 -21.15 10.36 1.80
N SER A 139 -19.95 10.27 1.23
CA SER A 139 -19.68 10.72 -0.14
C SER A 139 -20.33 9.80 -1.19
N LYS A 140 -20.54 8.53 -0.85
CA LYS A 140 -21.25 7.53 -1.67
C LYS A 140 -22.03 6.59 -0.79
N ILE A 141 -23.22 6.21 -1.22
CA ILE A 141 -24.09 5.30 -0.50
C ILE A 141 -24.86 4.43 -1.50
N ASP A 142 -24.84 3.12 -1.32
CA ASP A 142 -25.66 2.22 -2.12
C ASP A 142 -27.13 2.37 -1.72
N GLU A 143 -28.02 2.44 -2.71
CA GLU A 143 -29.49 2.58 -2.51
C GLU A 143 -30.08 1.46 -1.63
N LYS A 144 -29.43 0.28 -1.64
CA LYS A 144 -29.82 -0.91 -0.87
C LYS A 144 -29.60 -0.77 0.64
N ILE A 145 -28.88 0.24 1.12
CA ILE A 145 -28.60 0.39 2.57
C ILE A 145 -29.87 0.53 3.41
N ASN A 146 -30.92 1.14 2.86
CA ASN A 146 -32.17 1.35 3.59
C ASN A 146 -33.12 0.14 3.53
N GLN A 147 -32.66 -1.01 3.03
CA GLN A 147 -33.46 -2.22 2.83
C GLN A 147 -32.85 -3.40 3.58
N PRO A 148 -33.58 -4.03 4.52
CA PRO A 148 -33.08 -5.24 5.15
C PRO A 148 -33.05 -6.39 4.14
N PHE A 149 -31.96 -7.15 4.12
CA PHE A 149 -31.69 -8.20 3.13
C PHE A 149 -31.69 -9.61 3.73
N GLU A 150 -32.02 -10.59 2.90
CA GLU A 150 -31.93 -12.00 3.27
C GLU A 150 -30.49 -12.50 3.19
N VAL A 151 -30.06 -13.19 4.24
CA VAL A 151 -28.71 -13.76 4.32
C VAL A 151 -28.61 -14.98 3.42
N ASN A 152 -27.62 -14.98 2.53
CA ASN A 152 -27.29 -16.08 1.63
C ASN A 152 -25.94 -16.70 2.02
N PRO A 153 -25.93 -17.86 2.72
CA PRO A 153 -24.71 -18.54 3.13
C PRO A 153 -23.77 -18.91 1.96
N SER A 154 -24.32 -19.16 0.77
CA SER A 154 -23.56 -19.50 -0.43
C SER A 154 -22.85 -18.30 -1.08
N ARG A 155 -23.10 -17.08 -0.59
CA ARG A 155 -22.51 -15.83 -1.11
C ARG A 155 -21.77 -15.03 -0.04
N ASN A 156 -21.14 -15.71 0.90
CA ASN A 156 -20.36 -15.09 1.98
C ASN A 156 -19.16 -14.23 1.51
N SER A 157 -18.89 -14.14 0.20
CA SER A 157 -17.83 -13.31 -0.39
C SER A 157 -18.31 -12.18 -1.29
N SER A 158 -19.62 -12.01 -1.39
CA SER A 158 -20.26 -10.91 -2.12
C SER A 158 -20.62 -9.77 -1.18
N VAL A 159 -20.37 -8.53 -1.62
CA VAL A 159 -20.85 -7.32 -0.94
C VAL A 159 -22.30 -7.06 -1.37
N TYR A 160 -23.20 -6.93 -0.40
CA TYR A 160 -24.61 -6.59 -0.64
C TYR A 160 -24.79 -5.09 -0.88
N ALA A 161 -24.25 -4.29 0.04
CA ALA A 161 -24.34 -2.84 0.05
C ALA A 161 -23.15 -2.21 0.80
N ASN A 162 -22.77 -1.00 0.41
CA ASN A 162 -21.70 -0.23 1.03
C ASN A 162 -22.02 1.26 1.14
N ALA A 163 -21.35 1.94 2.07
CA ALA A 163 -21.27 3.40 2.12
C ALA A 163 -19.81 3.83 2.34
N GLU A 164 -19.43 4.96 1.75
CA GLU A 164 -18.08 5.50 1.76
C GLU A 164 -18.05 6.97 2.19
N TRP A 165 -17.08 7.34 3.03
CA TRP A 165 -16.73 8.70 3.41
C TRP A 165 -15.31 9.00 2.92
N ASN A 166 -15.17 10.05 2.12
CA ASN A 166 -13.87 10.59 1.75
C ASN A 166 -13.59 11.80 2.64
N LEU A 167 -12.75 11.58 3.65
CA LEU A 167 -12.16 12.61 4.50
C LEU A 167 -10.82 13.03 3.87
N GLU A 168 -10.20 14.12 4.32
CA GLU A 168 -9.02 14.70 3.66
C GLU A 168 -7.92 13.66 3.37
N ASN A 169 -7.46 12.98 4.42
CA ASN A 169 -6.40 11.97 4.33
C ASN A 169 -6.89 10.53 4.53
N LEU A 170 -8.20 10.33 4.71
CA LEU A 170 -8.79 9.04 5.04
C LEU A 170 -9.99 8.70 4.14
N LYS A 171 -10.10 7.42 3.77
CA LYS A 171 -11.31 6.84 3.24
C LYS A 171 -11.88 5.86 4.26
N VAL A 172 -13.04 6.17 4.80
CA VAL A 172 -13.80 5.24 5.65
C VAL A 172 -14.87 4.58 4.79
N TYR A 173 -15.08 3.28 4.92
CA TYR A 173 -16.23 2.64 4.30
C TYR A 173 -16.72 1.46 5.12
N ILE A 174 -18.03 1.25 5.09
CA ILE A 174 -18.71 0.08 5.64
C ILE A 174 -19.23 -0.76 4.49
N ALA A 175 -19.06 -2.08 4.58
CA ALA A 175 -19.60 -3.02 3.62
C ALA A 175 -20.37 -4.13 4.35
N ALA A 176 -21.65 -4.32 4.00
CA ALA A 176 -22.41 -5.51 4.36
C ALA A 176 -22.15 -6.62 3.35
N ILE A 177 -21.95 -7.84 3.84
CA ILE A 177 -21.74 -9.03 3.02
C ILE A 177 -23.01 -9.88 2.97
N GLU A 178 -23.24 -10.57 1.86
CA GLU A 178 -24.48 -11.34 1.67
C GLU A 178 -24.59 -12.56 2.59
N GLY A 179 -23.50 -13.03 3.21
CA GLY A 179 -23.48 -14.18 4.13
C GLY A 179 -22.56 -13.95 5.33
N TYR A 180 -22.87 -14.57 6.47
CA TYR A 180 -22.01 -14.47 7.67
C TYR A 180 -20.61 -15.03 7.41
N ARG A 181 -19.63 -14.33 7.96
CA ARG A 181 -18.24 -14.79 8.13
C ARG A 181 -17.92 -14.89 9.61
N HIS A 182 -16.77 -15.47 9.93
CA HIS A 182 -16.35 -15.66 11.30
C HIS A 182 -15.02 -14.95 11.52
N THR A 183 -14.86 -14.31 12.68
CA THR A 183 -13.60 -13.71 13.11
C THR A 183 -12.51 -14.78 13.21
N GLU A 184 -11.25 -14.35 13.04
CA GLU A 184 -10.10 -15.27 13.08
C GLU A 184 -9.76 -15.70 14.52
N ILE A 185 -10.04 -14.82 15.48
CA ILE A 185 -9.61 -14.97 16.87
C ILE A 185 -10.50 -15.95 17.65
N ASP A 186 -11.82 -15.83 17.54
CA ASP A 186 -12.79 -16.57 18.37
C ASP A 186 -13.95 -17.15 17.57
N GLY A 187 -13.95 -16.99 16.23
CA GLY A 187 -14.98 -17.52 15.37
C GLY A 187 -16.35 -16.85 15.54
N ALA A 188 -16.42 -15.65 16.11
CA ALA A 188 -17.67 -14.92 16.27
C ALA A 188 -18.23 -14.50 14.89
N PRO A 189 -19.55 -14.66 14.65
CA PRO A 189 -20.15 -14.33 13.37
C PRO A 189 -20.22 -12.82 13.15
N TYR A 190 -19.92 -12.38 11.93
CA TYR A 190 -20.07 -11.01 11.47
C TYR A 190 -20.64 -10.96 10.05
N ILE A 191 -21.33 -9.87 9.73
CA ILE A 191 -21.96 -9.67 8.42
C ILE A 191 -21.72 -8.26 7.85
N ALA A 192 -20.95 -7.44 8.56
CA ALA A 192 -20.43 -6.19 8.03
C ALA A 192 -19.00 -5.94 8.52
N LEU A 193 -18.29 -5.12 7.76
CA LEU A 193 -16.90 -4.75 8.01
C LEU A 193 -16.76 -3.24 7.84
N VAL A 194 -16.13 -2.58 8.79
CA VAL A 194 -15.70 -1.19 8.66
C VAL A 194 -14.22 -1.18 8.29
N ASN A 195 -13.88 -0.35 7.31
CA ASN A 195 -12.53 -0.18 6.80
C ASN A 195 -12.16 1.29 6.85
N ILE A 196 -10.96 1.57 7.32
CA ILE A 196 -10.40 2.92 7.39
C ILE A 196 -9.05 2.87 6.67
N LYS A 197 -8.97 3.50 5.51
CA LYS A 197 -7.79 3.52 4.65
C LYS A 197 -7.18 4.90 4.63
N PHE A 198 -5.86 4.99 4.75
CA PHE A 198 -5.13 6.21 4.46
C PHE A 198 -5.12 6.44 2.95
N SER A 199 -5.68 7.56 2.50
CA SER A 199 -5.84 7.85 1.08
C SER A 199 -4.59 8.49 0.47
N ASN A 200 -3.78 9.17 1.28
CA ASN A 200 -2.61 9.90 0.82
C ASN A 200 -1.31 9.10 0.96
N GLN A 201 -1.04 8.22 -0.02
CA GLN A 201 0.19 7.41 -0.02
C GLN A 201 1.47 8.25 0.04
N ALA A 202 1.48 9.47 -0.53
CA ALA A 202 2.68 10.31 -0.55
C ALA A 202 3.05 10.81 0.85
N THR A 203 2.05 11.21 1.65
CA THR A 203 2.26 11.58 3.05
C THR A 203 2.72 10.39 3.88
N LEU A 204 2.11 9.21 3.66
CA LEU A 204 2.51 7.99 4.35
C LEU A 204 3.96 7.57 4.03
N ALA A 205 4.38 7.79 2.78
CA ALA A 205 5.72 7.46 2.31
C ALA A 205 6.79 8.46 2.74
N ALA A 206 6.41 9.69 3.11
CA ALA A 206 7.35 10.79 3.34
C ALA A 206 8.54 10.44 4.26
N PRO A 207 8.37 9.69 5.38
CA PRO A 207 9.50 9.30 6.23
C PRO A 207 10.52 8.37 5.54
N PHE A 208 10.11 7.66 4.51
CA PHE A 208 10.90 6.63 3.82
C PHE A 208 11.50 7.13 2.49
N VAL A 209 11.01 8.27 1.98
CA VAL A 209 11.39 8.81 0.67
C VAL A 209 12.89 9.06 0.55
N ASP A 210 13.54 9.64 1.57
CA ASP A 210 14.96 9.96 1.48
C ASP A 210 15.85 8.72 1.51
N ALA A 211 15.47 7.70 2.28
CA ALA A 211 16.14 6.40 2.25
C ALA A 211 15.97 5.74 0.88
N GLN A 212 14.78 5.83 0.29
CA GLN A 212 14.51 5.30 -1.04
C GLN A 212 15.27 6.05 -2.15
N ARG A 213 15.39 7.37 -2.08
CA ARG A 213 16.20 8.15 -3.03
C ARG A 213 17.65 7.72 -3.02
N LYS A 214 18.24 7.52 -1.83
CA LYS A 214 19.62 7.02 -1.70
C LYS A 214 19.79 5.63 -2.31
N LYS A 215 18.79 4.76 -2.17
CA LYS A 215 18.74 3.45 -2.84
C LYS A 215 18.71 3.59 -4.36
N ASP A 216 17.81 4.44 -4.89
CA ASP A 216 17.65 4.72 -6.32
C ASP A 216 18.96 5.30 -6.92
N GLU A 217 19.58 6.28 -6.25
CA GLU A 217 20.87 6.88 -6.64
C GLU A 217 22.00 5.85 -6.67
N LYS A 218 22.05 4.95 -5.68
CA LYS A 218 23.05 3.87 -5.65
C LYS A 218 22.89 2.94 -6.86
N LEU A 219 21.67 2.55 -7.22
CA LEU A 219 21.45 1.73 -8.41
C LEU A 219 21.83 2.48 -9.69
N ALA A 220 21.49 3.77 -9.79
CA ALA A 220 21.85 4.61 -10.93
C ALA A 220 23.38 4.70 -11.11
N ALA A 221 24.14 4.88 -10.04
CA ALA A 221 25.60 4.87 -10.07
C ALA A 221 26.16 3.50 -10.49
N MET A 222 25.56 2.41 -10.02
CA MET A 222 25.95 1.06 -10.42
C MET A 222 25.68 0.79 -11.91
N ALA A 223 24.59 1.33 -12.46
CA ALA A 223 24.19 1.15 -13.85
C ALA A 223 25.15 1.75 -14.89
N LEU A 224 26.04 2.66 -14.49
CA LEU A 224 27.11 3.18 -15.35
C LEU A 224 28.12 2.09 -15.75
N ARG A 225 28.23 1.03 -14.93
CA ARG A 225 29.13 -0.11 -15.14
C ARG A 225 28.39 -1.35 -15.68
N ALA A 226 27.13 -1.19 -16.06
CA ALA A 226 26.31 -2.28 -16.55
C ALA A 226 26.79 -2.75 -17.94
N LYS A 227 26.73 -4.06 -18.17
CA LYS A 227 26.77 -4.61 -19.53
C LYS A 227 25.55 -4.10 -20.32
N LYS A 228 25.66 -4.13 -21.65
CA LYS A 228 24.55 -3.78 -22.55
C LYS A 228 23.28 -4.58 -22.17
N PRO A 229 22.14 -3.92 -21.92
CA PRO A 229 20.91 -4.61 -21.55
C PRO A 229 20.38 -5.53 -22.66
N SER A 230 19.87 -6.68 -22.26
CA SER A 230 19.04 -7.55 -23.11
C SER A 230 17.59 -7.09 -22.99
N ILE A 231 16.99 -6.64 -24.10
CA ILE A 231 15.63 -6.08 -24.11
C ILE A 231 14.65 -7.07 -24.72
N PHE A 232 13.55 -7.30 -24.02
CA PHE A 232 12.47 -8.18 -24.40
C PHE A 232 11.20 -7.37 -24.62
N LYS A 233 10.50 -7.61 -25.73
CA LYS A 233 9.19 -7.03 -25.99
C LYS A 233 8.13 -7.86 -25.28
N ILE A 234 7.34 -7.22 -24.43
CA ILE A 234 6.33 -7.85 -23.61
C ILE A 234 5.00 -7.14 -23.86
N PRO A 235 3.92 -7.84 -24.24
CA PRO A 235 2.64 -7.20 -24.59
C PRO A 235 2.05 -6.38 -23.44
N ARG A 236 2.18 -6.88 -22.20
CA ARG A 236 1.63 -6.24 -20.98
C ARG A 236 2.54 -6.50 -19.76
N PRO A 237 3.64 -5.74 -19.60
CA PRO A 237 4.33 -5.72 -18.32
C PRO A 237 3.42 -5.01 -17.31
N LEU A 238 3.09 -5.70 -16.22
CA LEU A 238 2.36 -5.14 -15.10
C LEU A 238 3.37 -4.87 -13.99
N THR A 239 3.29 -3.69 -13.37
CA THR A 239 4.02 -3.45 -12.13
C THR A 239 2.98 -3.56 -11.03
N GLU A 240 3.16 -4.54 -10.14
CA GLU A 240 2.10 -4.98 -9.24
C GLU A 240 1.92 -4.09 -8.02
N LEU A 241 2.76 -3.08 -7.85
CA LEU A 241 2.62 -2.12 -6.77
C LEU A 241 1.54 -1.08 -7.11
N GLY A 242 0.29 -1.47 -6.85
CA GLY A 242 -0.57 -0.73 -5.92
C GLY A 242 -0.90 0.73 -6.23
N LEU A 243 -0.88 1.16 -7.49
CA LEU A 243 -1.60 2.37 -7.89
C LEU A 243 -3.11 2.08 -7.94
N ASN A 244 -3.69 1.60 -6.84
CA ASN A 244 -5.11 1.81 -6.54
C ASN A 244 -5.28 3.28 -6.14
N ASN A 245 -4.99 4.17 -7.08
CA ASN A 245 -5.34 5.58 -7.04
C ASN A 245 -6.85 5.72 -7.33
N GLU A 246 -7.68 4.90 -6.69
CA GLU A 246 -9.14 5.01 -6.79
C GLU A 246 -9.64 6.37 -6.29
N ASN A 247 -8.79 7.13 -5.58
CA ASN A 247 -9.03 8.51 -5.15
C ASN A 247 -8.30 9.59 -5.98
N ALA A 248 -7.75 9.29 -7.18
CA ALA A 248 -7.28 10.33 -8.11
C ALA A 248 -8.44 11.13 -8.76
N GLY A 249 -9.57 11.25 -8.07
CA GLY A 249 -10.71 12.08 -8.44
C GLY A 249 -10.46 13.58 -8.35
N ASN A 250 -9.26 14.04 -7.96
CA ASN A 250 -8.93 15.45 -7.93
C ASN A 250 -7.47 15.70 -8.35
N LYS A 251 -7.30 16.43 -9.47
CA LYS A 251 -6.12 17.21 -9.91
C LYS A 251 -4.79 16.46 -10.10
N HIS A 252 -4.23 16.58 -11.31
CA HIS A 252 -2.83 16.36 -11.68
C HIS A 252 -1.99 15.50 -10.72
N VAL A 253 -2.21 14.18 -10.72
CA VAL A 253 -1.35 13.26 -9.97
C VAL A 253 0.08 13.40 -10.49
N ASN A 254 0.99 13.85 -9.63
CA ASN A 254 2.41 13.83 -9.92
C ASN A 254 2.88 12.36 -9.94
N LEU A 255 2.87 11.75 -11.13
CA LEU A 255 3.21 10.34 -11.32
C LEU A 255 4.62 10.00 -10.82
N LYS A 256 5.56 10.95 -10.84
CA LYS A 256 6.90 10.75 -10.30
C LYS A 256 6.86 10.60 -8.78
N LEU A 257 6.14 11.49 -8.09
CA LEU A 257 5.95 11.42 -6.65
C LEU A 257 5.19 10.17 -6.24
N ALA A 258 4.11 9.82 -6.97
CA ALA A 258 3.34 8.61 -6.70
C ALA A 258 4.23 7.35 -6.76
N ARG A 259 5.01 7.20 -7.83
CA ARG A 259 5.94 6.06 -7.99
C ARG A 259 7.01 6.02 -6.91
N LEU A 260 7.61 7.17 -6.58
CA LEU A 260 8.60 7.26 -5.50
C LEU A 260 7.98 6.85 -4.16
N SER A 261 6.75 7.29 -3.88
CA SER A 261 6.03 6.96 -2.66
C SER A 261 5.74 5.47 -2.58
N THR A 262 5.26 4.89 -3.68
CA THR A 262 5.01 3.45 -3.79
C THR A 262 6.28 2.63 -3.56
N ARG A 263 7.42 3.02 -4.15
CA ARG A 263 8.70 2.34 -3.90
C ARG A 263 9.16 2.49 -2.46
N ALA A 264 9.02 3.68 -1.89
CA ALA A 264 9.41 3.96 -0.50
C ALA A 264 8.57 3.18 0.52
N LEU A 265 7.30 2.89 0.19
CA LEU A 265 6.42 2.03 0.99
C LEU A 265 6.57 0.55 0.70
N SER A 266 7.37 0.17 -0.30
CA SER A 266 7.72 -1.23 -0.54
C SER A 266 8.94 -1.59 0.32
N GLU A 267 8.83 -2.58 1.19
CA GLU A 267 9.94 -3.13 1.99
C GLU A 267 11.02 -3.81 1.13
N GLY A 268 10.78 -3.87 -0.18
CA GLY A 268 11.52 -4.66 -1.14
C GLY A 268 12.63 -3.94 -1.93
N SER A 269 13.16 -4.72 -2.86
CA SER A 269 14.24 -4.44 -3.81
C SER A 269 13.79 -3.58 -5.00
N SER A 270 12.74 -2.78 -4.86
CA SER A 270 12.24 -1.95 -5.96
C SER A 270 12.98 -0.63 -6.01
N PHE A 271 13.52 -0.32 -7.18
CA PHE A 271 14.30 0.89 -7.44
C PHE A 271 13.74 1.64 -8.65
N GLU A 272 14.04 2.93 -8.75
CA GLU A 272 13.86 3.65 -10.02
C GLU A 272 14.75 3.04 -11.10
N THR A 273 14.20 2.83 -12.30
CA THR A 273 15.02 2.43 -13.44
C THR A 273 15.98 3.55 -13.82
N PRO A 274 17.30 3.31 -13.82
CA PRO A 274 18.30 4.31 -14.17
C PRO A 274 18.06 4.92 -15.55
N GLU A 275 18.28 6.23 -15.69
CA GLU A 275 17.88 6.99 -16.87
C GLU A 275 18.50 6.45 -18.18
N ASN A 276 19.76 6.01 -18.13
CA ASN A 276 20.46 5.39 -19.26
C ASN A 276 19.79 4.09 -19.73
N ILE A 277 19.16 3.34 -18.82
CA ILE A 277 18.37 2.15 -19.13
C ILE A 277 16.95 2.52 -19.54
N ALA A 278 16.30 3.41 -18.80
CA ALA A 278 14.91 3.83 -19.04
C ALA A 278 14.70 4.44 -20.43
N LYS A 279 15.69 5.17 -20.97
CA LYS A 279 15.67 5.71 -22.34
C LYS A 279 15.61 4.65 -23.43
N MET A 280 16.08 3.43 -23.15
CA MET A 280 16.03 2.29 -24.06
C MET A 280 14.69 1.54 -24.00
N LEU A 281 13.82 1.90 -23.04
CA LEU A 281 12.60 1.16 -22.74
C LEU A 281 11.34 1.97 -23.06
N ASN A 282 10.32 1.25 -23.51
CA ASN A 282 8.95 1.74 -23.61
C ASN A 282 8.04 0.95 -22.65
N ASN A 283 6.75 1.26 -22.64
CA ASN A 283 5.80 0.61 -21.72
C ASN A 283 5.54 -0.88 -22.05
N SER A 284 6.06 -1.39 -23.15
CA SER A 284 5.92 -2.78 -23.62
C SER A 284 7.27 -3.47 -23.73
N THR A 285 8.29 -3.00 -23.00
CA THR A 285 9.60 -3.66 -22.95
C THR A 285 10.09 -3.84 -21.54
N ILE A 286 10.88 -4.90 -21.36
CA ILE A 286 11.63 -5.19 -20.14
C ILE A 286 13.10 -5.39 -20.51
N ALA A 287 14.00 -4.86 -19.69
CA ALA A 287 15.42 -5.13 -19.78
C ALA A 287 15.87 -6.10 -18.70
N VAL A 288 16.79 -6.99 -19.07
CA VAL A 288 17.67 -7.70 -18.13
C VAL A 288 19.07 -7.15 -18.35
N TRP A 289 19.73 -6.73 -17.28
CA TRP A 289 21.10 -6.21 -17.34
C TRP A 289 21.93 -6.67 -16.16
N GLU A 290 23.24 -6.70 -16.38
CA GLU A 290 24.20 -7.31 -15.46
C GLU A 290 25.30 -6.32 -15.09
N ILE A 291 25.74 -6.37 -13.83
CA ILE A 291 26.89 -5.65 -13.30
C ILE A 291 27.89 -6.70 -12.86
N ALA A 292 29.16 -6.56 -13.23
CA ALA A 292 30.15 -7.60 -12.97
C ALA A 292 30.62 -7.65 -11.50
N GLU A 293 30.73 -6.50 -10.83
CA GLU A 293 31.38 -6.38 -9.52
C GLU A 293 30.61 -5.46 -8.54
N PRO A 294 29.95 -6.02 -7.51
CA PRO A 294 29.63 -7.44 -7.36
C PRO A 294 28.68 -7.93 -8.46
N TYR A 295 28.73 -9.23 -8.79
CA TYR A 295 27.86 -9.79 -9.82
C TYR A 295 26.40 -9.57 -9.44
N THR A 296 25.72 -8.70 -10.20
CA THR A 296 24.35 -8.31 -9.92
C THR A 296 23.52 -8.43 -11.19
N VAL A 297 22.40 -9.14 -11.12
CA VAL A 297 21.43 -9.25 -12.20
C VAL A 297 20.23 -8.38 -11.86
N ILE A 298 19.80 -7.53 -12.78
CA ILE A 298 18.70 -6.60 -12.57
C ILE A 298 17.67 -6.78 -13.69
N LEU A 299 16.40 -6.86 -13.29
CA LEU A 299 15.24 -6.81 -14.17
C LEU A 299 14.66 -5.40 -14.14
N SER A 300 14.30 -4.81 -15.27
CA SER A 300 13.81 -3.44 -15.32
C SER A 300 12.67 -3.27 -16.32
N THR A 301 11.61 -2.62 -15.86
CA THR A 301 10.63 -1.98 -16.74
C THR A 301 11.13 -0.57 -17.07
N LYS A 302 10.32 0.24 -17.77
CA LYS A 302 10.64 1.66 -17.97
C LYS A 302 10.77 2.45 -16.65
N TRP A 303 10.10 2.01 -15.59
CA TRP A 303 9.88 2.82 -14.39
C TRP A 303 10.50 2.24 -13.13
N ASN A 304 10.52 0.90 -13.04
CA ASN A 304 10.95 0.18 -11.84
C ASN A 304 11.95 -0.92 -12.20
N SER A 305 12.92 -1.11 -11.31
CA SER A 305 13.99 -2.10 -11.39
C SER A 305 14.01 -2.97 -10.14
N GLU A 306 14.30 -4.25 -10.31
CA GLU A 306 14.41 -5.25 -9.24
C GLU A 306 15.75 -5.97 -9.33
N ILE A 307 16.46 -6.06 -8.20
CA ILE A 307 17.69 -6.85 -8.11
C ILE A 307 17.33 -8.32 -7.90
N LEU A 308 17.81 -9.19 -8.79
CA LEU A 308 17.49 -10.62 -8.81
C LEU A 308 18.60 -11.53 -8.27
N SER A 309 19.77 -10.98 -7.96
CA SER A 309 20.92 -11.74 -7.47
C SER A 309 21.01 -11.80 -5.93
N SER A 310 19.91 -11.54 -5.22
CA SER A 310 19.84 -11.63 -3.76
C SER A 310 19.32 -13.00 -3.31
N SER A 311 19.68 -13.45 -2.10
CA SER A 311 19.16 -14.70 -1.52
C SER A 311 17.64 -14.72 -1.40
N ASP A 312 17.03 -13.55 -1.29
CA ASP A 312 15.61 -13.37 -0.98
C ASP A 312 14.76 -13.14 -2.25
N THR A 313 15.39 -13.26 -3.43
CA THR A 313 14.72 -13.04 -4.71
C THR A 313 13.61 -14.08 -4.92
N LYS A 314 12.37 -13.59 -5.08
CA LYS A 314 11.21 -14.42 -5.36
C LYS A 314 10.93 -14.40 -6.86
N ILE A 315 11.16 -15.52 -7.54
CA ILE A 315 10.82 -15.68 -8.96
C ILE A 315 9.85 -16.84 -9.12
N SER A 316 8.77 -16.61 -9.86
CA SER A 316 7.82 -17.66 -10.21
C SER A 316 7.31 -17.49 -11.64
N CYS A 317 6.86 -18.59 -12.22
CA CYS A 317 6.22 -18.60 -13.52
C CYS A 317 5.03 -19.55 -13.45
N THR A 318 3.89 -19.12 -13.99
CA THR A 318 2.63 -19.84 -13.93
C THR A 318 1.96 -19.83 -15.29
N ASN A 319 1.55 -21.01 -15.75
CA ASN A 319 0.69 -21.20 -16.90
C ASN A 319 -0.70 -21.60 -16.41
N MET A 320 -1.70 -20.80 -16.75
CA MET A 320 -3.11 -21.08 -16.53
C MET A 320 -3.72 -21.59 -17.84
N TYR A 321 -4.33 -22.77 -17.80
CA TYR A 321 -4.94 -23.35 -18.99
C TYR A 321 -6.07 -22.46 -19.55
N PRO A 322 -6.34 -22.55 -20.85
CA PRO A 322 -7.52 -21.94 -21.45
C PRO A 322 -8.80 -22.61 -20.90
N ALA A 323 -9.57 -21.88 -20.11
CA ALA A 323 -10.94 -22.25 -19.70
C ALA A 323 -11.96 -21.69 -20.72
N ARG A 324 -12.72 -20.66 -20.31
CA ARG A 324 -13.63 -19.87 -21.18
C ARG A 324 -12.94 -18.73 -21.94
N GLY A 325 -11.61 -18.62 -21.84
CA GLY A 325 -10.80 -17.59 -22.48
C GLY A 325 -9.46 -18.16 -22.94
N PRO A 326 -8.54 -17.36 -23.50
CA PRO A 326 -7.31 -17.83 -24.15
C PRO A 326 -6.26 -18.44 -23.19
N GLY A 327 -6.57 -18.58 -21.90
CA GLY A 327 -5.61 -18.89 -20.85
C GLY A 327 -4.63 -17.74 -20.62
N SER A 328 -3.66 -17.94 -19.74
CA SER A 328 -2.60 -16.94 -19.55
C SER A 328 -1.30 -17.54 -19.05
N MET A 329 -0.19 -16.88 -19.37
CA MET A 329 1.10 -17.12 -18.77
C MET A 329 1.48 -15.88 -17.96
N ILE A 330 1.87 -16.09 -16.71
CA ILE A 330 2.27 -15.02 -15.80
C ILE A 330 3.65 -15.33 -15.25
N PHE A 331 4.57 -14.37 -15.36
CA PHE A 331 5.89 -14.42 -14.74
C PHE A 331 5.97 -13.35 -13.66
N TYR A 332 6.54 -13.71 -12.51
CA TYR A 332 6.80 -12.81 -11.40
C TYR A 332 8.28 -12.83 -11.05
N ALA A 333 8.84 -11.65 -10.80
CA ALA A 333 10.13 -11.47 -10.18
C ALA A 333 10.04 -10.32 -9.18
N ASN A 334 10.05 -10.64 -7.88
CA ASN A 334 9.69 -9.73 -6.80
C ASN A 334 8.36 -9.03 -7.12
N SER A 335 8.34 -7.70 -7.24
CA SER A 335 7.15 -6.89 -7.57
C SER A 335 6.92 -6.62 -9.07
N ILE A 336 7.79 -7.12 -9.96
CA ILE A 336 7.58 -7.02 -11.40
C ILE A 336 6.81 -8.26 -11.87
N SER A 337 5.67 -8.03 -12.55
CA SER A 337 4.88 -9.09 -13.15
C SER A 337 4.72 -8.91 -14.67
N VAL A 338 4.63 -10.01 -15.38
CA VAL A 338 4.51 -10.02 -16.84
C VAL A 338 3.40 -10.97 -17.20
N LYS A 339 2.36 -10.47 -17.86
CA LYS A 339 1.23 -11.27 -18.30
C LYS A 339 1.18 -11.36 -19.82
N GLY A 340 0.98 -12.56 -20.30
CA GLY A 340 0.77 -12.88 -21.70
C GLY A 340 -0.28 -13.97 -21.86
N GLU A 341 -0.53 -14.35 -23.10
CA GLU A 341 -1.38 -15.50 -23.41
C GLU A 341 -0.74 -16.82 -22.95
N TYR A 342 -1.54 -17.88 -22.90
CA TYR A 342 -1.05 -19.20 -22.53
C TYR A 342 0.18 -19.57 -23.38
N LYS A 343 1.27 -19.96 -22.71
CA LYS A 343 2.53 -20.36 -23.34
C LYS A 343 3.21 -19.29 -24.23
N ALA A 344 2.95 -18.00 -23.99
CA ALA A 344 3.56 -16.86 -24.71
C ALA A 344 5.09 -17.00 -24.88
N LEU A 345 5.55 -16.91 -26.13
CA LEU A 345 6.95 -17.15 -26.49
C LEU A 345 7.88 -16.09 -25.91
N GLU A 346 7.41 -14.84 -25.83
CA GLU A 346 8.16 -13.70 -25.31
C GLU A 346 8.49 -13.89 -23.84
N ILE A 347 7.52 -14.39 -23.05
CA ILE A 347 7.71 -14.68 -21.63
C ILE A 347 8.64 -15.87 -21.45
N LYS A 348 8.48 -16.94 -22.24
CA LYS A 348 9.42 -18.07 -22.23
C LYS A 348 10.84 -17.64 -22.54
N THR A 349 11.01 -16.74 -23.51
CA THR A 349 12.33 -16.23 -23.90
C THR A 349 12.97 -15.43 -22.75
N LEU A 350 12.19 -14.58 -22.07
CA LEU A 350 12.63 -13.87 -20.87
C LEU A 350 13.02 -14.85 -19.74
N VAL A 351 12.16 -15.82 -19.44
CA VAL A 351 12.38 -16.83 -18.39
C VAL A 351 13.65 -17.64 -18.66
N ASN A 352 13.84 -18.12 -19.89
CA ASN A 352 15.03 -18.87 -20.29
C ASN A 352 16.30 -18.03 -20.19
N HIS A 353 16.23 -16.75 -20.57
CA HIS A 353 17.35 -15.83 -20.42
C HIS A 353 17.69 -15.62 -18.94
N LEU A 354 16.69 -15.37 -18.10
CA LEU A 354 16.87 -15.20 -16.64
C LEU A 354 17.46 -16.45 -15.99
N ALA A 355 16.94 -17.64 -16.33
CA ALA A 355 17.48 -18.91 -15.87
C ALA A 355 18.98 -19.06 -16.18
N LYS A 356 19.38 -18.66 -17.39
CA LYS A 356 20.78 -18.68 -17.82
C LYS A 356 21.66 -17.71 -17.03
N VAL A 357 21.27 -16.44 -16.90
CA VAL A 357 22.10 -15.41 -16.23
C VAL A 357 22.15 -15.62 -14.72
N LEU A 358 21.05 -16.06 -14.10
CA LEU A 358 20.99 -16.39 -12.68
C LEU A 358 21.60 -17.76 -12.35
N LYS A 359 21.93 -18.57 -13.38
CA LYS A 359 22.42 -19.95 -13.23
C LYS A 359 21.50 -20.81 -12.36
N THR A 360 20.19 -20.65 -12.55
CA THR A 360 19.14 -21.38 -11.83
C THR A 360 18.08 -21.88 -12.78
N GLU A 361 17.38 -22.93 -12.39
CA GLU A 361 16.19 -23.38 -13.12
C GLU A 361 14.97 -22.55 -12.69
N ILE A 362 14.20 -22.05 -13.67
CA ILE A 362 12.91 -21.39 -13.44
C ILE A 362 11.83 -22.21 -14.15
N LYS A 363 11.08 -23.01 -13.40
CA LYS A 363 9.99 -23.82 -13.95
C LYS A 363 8.70 -23.02 -13.97
N CYS A 364 7.97 -23.10 -15.08
CA CYS A 364 6.60 -22.60 -15.16
C CYS A 364 5.64 -23.68 -14.69
N GLN A 365 4.96 -23.42 -13.56
CA GLN A 365 3.96 -24.32 -12.99
C GLN A 365 2.69 -24.29 -13.85
N GLU A 366 2.15 -25.46 -14.17
CA GLU A 366 0.89 -25.60 -14.89
C GLU A 366 -0.27 -25.73 -13.89
N TYR A 367 -1.29 -24.87 -14.00
CA TYR A 367 -2.49 -24.93 -13.17
C TYR A 367 -3.67 -25.35 -14.04
N PRO A 368 -4.12 -26.63 -13.95
CA PRO A 368 -5.33 -27.07 -14.63
C PRO A 368 -6.55 -26.33 -14.06
N ASP A 369 -7.60 -26.20 -14.87
CA ASP A 369 -8.83 -25.50 -14.49
C ASP A 369 -9.38 -26.01 -13.14
N SER A 370 -9.65 -25.06 -12.24
CA SER A 370 -10.35 -25.28 -10.96
C SER A 370 -11.86 -25.15 -11.12
#